data_AF-A0A3A6JFJ1-F1
#
_entry.id   AF-A0A3A6JFJ1-F1
#
_cell.length_a   1.000
_cell.length_b   1.000
_cell.length_c   1.000
_cell.angle_alpha   90.00
_cell.angle_beta   90.00
_cell.angle_gamma   90.00
#
_symmetry.space_group_name_H-M   'P 1'
#
loop_
_entity.id
_entity.type
_entity.pdbx_description
1 polymer ?
#
loop_
_entity_poly.entity_id
_entity_poly.type
_entity_poly.pdbx_seq_one_letter_code
_entity_poly.pdbx_strand_id
1 'polypeptide(L)' 'MKLNQTEYDYYENTLKRKVVNAPTGISFTPAWLFDKDPVSPRMCRKFFEEVSAGLIPNIRRIGTRSQDGYTVI' A
#
# COMPACT_ATOMS: atom_id res chain seq x y z
N MET A 1 11.90 -0.89 4.95
CA MET A 1 11.75 -2.36 5.05
C MET A 1 12.23 -3.02 3.76
N LYS A 2 13.08 -4.06 3.82
CA LYS A 2 13.46 -4.85 2.62
C LYS A 2 12.49 -6.03 2.44
N LEU A 3 11.88 -6.17 1.27
CA LEU A 3 11.02 -7.31 0.92
C LEU A 3 11.85 -8.44 0.30
N ASN A 4 11.38 -9.69 0.39
CA ASN A 4 11.94 -10.77 -0.44
C ASN A 4 11.52 -10.58 -1.92
N GLN A 5 12.11 -11.34 -2.84
CA GLN A 5 11.87 -11.16 -4.28
C GLN A 5 10.38 -11.32 -4.64
N THR A 6 9.71 -12.34 -4.13
CA THR A 6 8.29 -12.61 -4.40
C THR A 6 7.38 -11.51 -3.85
N GLU A 7 7.63 -11.04 -2.63
CA GLU A 7 6.91 -9.92 -2.01
C GLU A 7 7.14 -8.63 -2.79
N TYR A 8 8.38 -8.38 -3.23
CA TYR A 8 8.74 -7.23 -4.03
C TYR A 8 8.00 -7.22 -5.37
N ASP A 9 8.01 -8.34 -6.08
CA ASP A 9 7.37 -8.46 -7.39
C ASP A 9 5.86 -8.27 -7.29
N TYR A 10 5.22 -8.82 -6.24
CA TYR A 10 3.80 -8.58 -6.00
C TYR A 10 3.52 -7.11 -5.64
N TYR A 11 4.33 -6.53 -4.76
CA TYR A 11 4.17 -5.15 -4.31
C TYR A 11 4.30 -4.13 -5.45
N GLU A 12 5.33 -4.24 -6.28
CA GLU A 12 5.57 -3.32 -7.40
C GLU A 12 4.58 -3.56 -8.55
N ASN A 13 4.36 -4.82 -8.95
CA ASN A 13 3.58 -5.10 -10.16
C ASN A 13 2.08 -5.18 -9.94
N THR A 14 1.62 -5.44 -8.71
CA THR A 14 0.18 -5.52 -8.40
C THR A 14 -0.26 -4.35 -7.56
N LEU A 15 0.32 -4.16 -6.38
CA LEU A 15 -0.21 -3.20 -5.41
C LEU A 15 -0.02 -1.76 -5.86
N LYS A 16 1.22 -1.34 -6.17
CA LYS A 16 1.47 0.02 -6.66
C LYS A 16 0.65 0.34 -7.90
N ARG A 17 0.57 -0.59 -8.86
CA ARG A 17 -0.24 -0.40 -10.07
C ARG A 17 -1.73 -0.26 -9.77
N LYS A 18 -2.30 -1.11 -8.91
CA LYS A 18 -3.71 -1.02 -8.50
C LYS A 18 -4.02 0.34 -7.89
N VAL A 19 -3.17 0.84 -7.00
CA VAL A 19 -3.45 2.11 -6.33
C VAL A 19 -3.17 3.33 -7.20
N VAL A 20 -2.15 3.29 -8.05
CA VAL A 20 -1.89 4.36 -9.04
C VAL A 20 -3.04 4.51 -10.02
N ASN A 21 -3.70 3.41 -10.40
CA ASN A 21 -4.83 3.43 -11.33
C ASN A 21 -6.20 3.50 -10.62
N ALA A 22 -6.24 3.59 -9.29
CA ALA A 22 -7.50 3.64 -8.56
C ALA A 22 -8.16 5.02 -8.72
N PRO A 23 -9.51 5.08 -8.76
CA PRO A 23 -10.23 6.34 -8.75
C PRO A 23 -9.90 7.19 -7.52
N THR A 24 -9.71 8.49 -7.73
CA THR A 24 -9.60 9.48 -6.65
C THR A 24 -10.82 9.46 -5.75
N GLY A 25 -10.61 9.67 -4.44
CA GLY A 25 -11.67 9.73 -3.43
C GLY A 25 -11.98 8.38 -2.78
N ILE A 26 -11.43 7.27 -3.27
CA ILE A 26 -11.60 5.96 -2.63
C ILE A 26 -10.72 5.87 -1.39
N SER A 27 -11.32 5.40 -0.30
CA SER A 27 -10.60 5.03 0.93
C SER A 27 -10.56 3.51 1.05
N PHE A 28 -9.39 2.98 1.43
CA PHE A 28 -9.18 1.55 1.57
C PHE A 28 -8.28 1.23 2.76
N THR A 29 -8.44 0.04 3.34
CA THR A 29 -7.45 -0.52 4.26
C THR A 29 -6.44 -1.32 3.46
N PRO A 30 -5.16 -1.37 3.86
CA PRO A 30 -4.17 -2.11 3.08
C PRO A 30 -4.52 -3.60 3.00
N ALA A 31 -5.18 -4.17 4.01
CA ALA A 31 -5.66 -5.55 3.98
C ALA A 31 -6.50 -5.87 2.73
N TRP A 32 -7.25 -4.91 2.19
CA TRP A 32 -8.02 -5.08 0.95
C TRP A 32 -7.16 -5.11 -0.32
N LEU A 33 -5.94 -4.58 -0.30
CA LEU A 33 -5.05 -4.59 -1.47
C LEU A 33 -4.28 -5.90 -1.63
N PHE A 34 -4.13 -6.64 -0.55
CA PHE A 34 -3.39 -7.89 -0.52
C PHE A 34 -4.39 -9.05 -0.61
N ASP A 35 -4.75 -9.42 -1.83
CA ASP A 35 -5.63 -10.57 -2.13
C ASP A 35 -5.04 -11.92 -1.69
N LYS A 36 -3.76 -11.94 -1.29
CA LYS A 36 -3.09 -13.14 -0.77
C LYS A 36 -2.99 -13.05 0.74
N ASP A 37 -3.65 -13.99 1.39
CA ASP A 37 -3.33 -14.40 2.75
C ASP A 37 -2.03 -15.25 2.72
N PRO A 38 -1.03 -14.97 3.57
CA PRO A 38 -0.94 -13.82 4.45
C PRO A 38 -0.58 -12.56 3.68
N VAL A 39 -1.35 -11.51 3.95
CA VAL A 39 -0.97 -10.13 3.70
C VAL A 39 0.33 -9.93 4.46
N SER A 40 1.49 -10.05 3.79
CA SER A 40 2.76 -9.99 4.51
C SER A 40 2.79 -8.65 5.25
N PRO A 41 2.84 -8.64 6.60
CA PRO A 41 2.90 -7.41 7.39
C PRO A 41 4.05 -6.50 6.95
N ARG A 42 5.08 -7.09 6.33
CA ARG A 42 6.22 -6.41 5.72
C ARG A 42 5.82 -5.55 4.53
N MET A 43 4.90 -6.01 3.68
CA MET A 43 4.40 -5.24 2.54
C MET A 43 3.52 -4.08 3.00
N CYS A 44 2.61 -4.29 3.96
CA CYS A 44 1.86 -3.21 4.60
C CYS A 44 2.78 -2.14 5.20
N ARG A 45 3.84 -2.58 5.88
CA ARG A 45 4.82 -1.68 6.50
C ARG A 45 5.65 -0.93 5.47
N LYS A 46 6.10 -1.59 4.40
CA LYS A 46 6.79 -0.93 3.29
C LYS A 46 5.90 0.12 2.62
N PHE A 47 4.65 -0.21 2.35
CA PHE A 47 3.68 0.74 1.79
C PHE A 47 3.51 1.97 2.67
N PHE A 48 3.30 1.75 3.97
CA PHE A 48 3.19 2.83 4.94
C PHE A 48 4.43 3.73 4.93
N GLU A 49 5.63 3.15 4.91
CA GLU A 49 6.90 3.90 4.84
C GLU A 49 7.00 4.73 3.56
N GLU A 50 6.66 4.18 2.39
CA GLU A 50 6.72 4.88 1.11
C GLU A 50 5.68 6.01 1.00
N VAL A 51 4.44 5.79 1.46
CA VAL A 51 3.43 6.86 1.52
C VAL A 51 3.84 7.94 2.52
N SER A 52 4.40 7.55 3.67
CA SER A 52 4.89 8.50 4.69
C SER A 52 6.06 9.35 4.19
N ALA A 53 6.90 8.79 3.32
CA ALA A 53 8.01 9.48 2.68
C ALA A 53 7.59 10.31 1.45
N GLY A 54 6.31 10.29 1.06
CA GLY A 54 5.80 11.01 -0.12
C GLY A 54 6.20 10.37 -1.46
N LEU A 55 6.63 9.11 -1.46
CA LEU A 55 7.03 8.39 -2.68
C LEU A 55 5.82 7.91 -3.50
N ILE A 56 4.63 7.92 -2.91
CA ILE A 56 3.37 7.58 -3.57
C ILE A 56 2.43 8.79 -3.43
N PRO A 57 2.57 9.80 -4.31
CA PRO A 57 1.96 11.12 -4.11
C PRO A 57 0.43 11.13 -4.29
N ASN A 58 -0.12 10.15 -5.01
CA ASN A 58 -1.56 9.98 -5.23
C ASN A 58 -2.28 9.29 -4.06
N ILE A 59 -1.61 9.16 -2.91
CA ILE A 59 -2.16 8.50 -1.73
C ILE A 59 -1.88 9.33 -0.49
N ARG A 60 -2.90 9.47 0.35
CA ARG A 60 -2.82 10.04 1.68
C ARG A 60 -3.13 8.99 2.74
N ARG A 61 -2.40 9.03 3.85
CA ARG A 61 -2.72 8.22 5.04
C ARG A 61 -3.94 8.81 5.76
N ILE A 62 -4.85 7.96 6.20
CA ILE A 62 -6.00 8.36 7.02
C ILE A 62 -5.57 8.56 8.48
N GLY A 63 -4.65 7.72 8.96
CA GLY A 63 -4.16 7.76 10.34
C GLY A 63 -2.65 7.62 10.49
N THR A 64 -2.23 7.21 11.68
CA THR A 64 -0.82 7.13 12.08
C THR A 64 -0.26 5.71 12.03
N ARG A 65 -1.13 4.71 11.90
CA ARG A 65 -0.75 3.30 11.78
C ARG A 65 -1.01 2.81 10.36
N SER A 66 -0.26 1.79 9.95
CA SER A 66 -0.42 1.18 8.63
C SER A 66 -1.83 0.65 8.38
N GLN A 67 -2.52 0.20 9.43
CA GLN A 67 -3.87 -0.37 9.38
C GLN A 67 -5.00 0.66 9.33
N ASP A 68 -4.73 1.94 9.64
CA ASP A 68 -5.76 2.99 9.73
C ASP A 68 -6.36 3.32 8.36
N GLY A 69 -5.74 2.84 7.28
CA GLY A 69 -6.20 3.00 5.92
C GLY A 69 -5.60 4.21 5.20
N TYR A 70 -5.96 4.31 3.93
CA TYR A 70 -5.42 5.27 2.99
C TYR A 70 -6.53 5.77 2.08
N THR A 71 -6.37 6.99 1.56
CA THR A 71 -7.26 7.61 0.60
C THR A 71 -6.47 7.94 -0.66
N VAL A 72 -7.02 7.59 -1.83
CA VAL A 72 -6.47 7.99 -3.13
C VAL A 72 -6.85 9.44 -3.37
N ILE A 73 -5.86 10.29 -3.67
CA ILE A 73 -6.03 11.73 -3.93
C ILE A 73 -5.66 12.09 -5.36
#